data_AF-A0A7J3DLL0-F1
#
_entry.id   AF-A0A7J3DLL0-F1
#
_cell.length_a   1.000
_cell.length_b   1.000
_cell.length_c   1.000
_cell.angle_alpha   90.00
_cell.angle_beta   90.00
_cell.angle_gamma   90.00
#
_symmetry.space_group_name_H-M   'P 1'
#
loop_
_entity.id
_entity.type
_entity.pdbx_description
1 polymer ?
#
loop_
_entity_poly.entity_id
_entity_poly.type
_entity_poly.pdbx_seq_one_letter_code
_entity_poly.pdbx_strand_id
1 'polypeptide(L)'
;MKFLKLAEAMERLEGISSRIEMVDELARLFSEATADEIDKIVYLLQGRVAPAYKGIEVGLGENFVMDAIAKITGYSNETVSKIYKEKGDLGFAAQELVQKKKQQSLFVEELTL
;
A
#
# COMPACT_ATOMS: atom_id res chain seq x y z
N MET A 1 -3.50 -13.91 -4.14
CA MET A 1 -4.23 -12.96 -4.97
C MET A 1 -3.28 -11.87 -5.39
N LYS A 2 -3.64 -11.11 -6.42
CA LYS A 2 -2.87 -9.90 -6.78
C LYS A 2 -2.97 -8.88 -5.64
N PHE A 3 -1.89 -8.16 -5.36
CA PHE A 3 -1.87 -7.08 -4.37
C PHE A 3 -2.90 -6.00 -4.71
N LEU A 4 -3.19 -5.79 -6.00
CA LEU A 4 -4.25 -4.89 -6.47
C LEU A 4 -5.60 -5.17 -5.80
N LYS A 5 -6.00 -6.45 -5.67
CA LYS A 5 -7.27 -6.81 -5.02
C LYS A 5 -7.31 -6.38 -3.56
N LEU A 6 -6.19 -6.50 -2.86
CA LEU A 6 -6.08 -6.05 -1.46
C LEU A 6 -6.14 -4.52 -1.37
N ALA A 7 -5.43 -3.81 -2.25
CA ALA A 7 -5.45 -2.34 -2.30
C ALA A 7 -6.86 -1.80 -2.58
N GLU A 8 -7.60 -2.38 -3.53
CA GLU A 8 -8.99 -2.03 -3.80
C GLU A 8 -9.91 -2.33 -2.62
N ALA A 9 -9.63 -3.39 -1.85
CA ALA A 9 -10.39 -3.69 -0.63
C ALA A 9 -10.10 -2.67 0.48
N MET A 10 -8.85 -2.24 0.65
CA MET A 10 -8.47 -1.17 1.57
C MET A 10 -9.18 0.14 1.23
N GLU A 11 -9.21 0.53 -0.04
CA GLU A 11 -9.92 1.73 -0.51
C GLU A 11 -11.44 1.65 -0.22
N ARG A 12 -12.07 0.49 -0.44
CA ARG A 12 -13.49 0.31 -0.07
C ARG A 12 -13.70 0.38 1.44
N LEU A 13 -12.82 -0.22 2.22
CA LEU A 13 -12.89 -0.20 3.69
C LEU A 13 -12.76 1.22 4.26
N GLU A 14 -11.92 2.07 3.68
CA GLU A 14 -11.80 3.48 4.07
C GLU A 14 -13.10 4.26 3.88
N GLY A 15 -13.92 3.88 2.88
CA GLY A 15 -15.23 4.48 2.62
C GLY A 15 -16.37 3.98 3.53
N ILE A 16 -16.17 2.90 4.30
CA ILE A 16 -17.21 2.29 5.12
C ILE A 16 -17.15 2.83 6.56
N SER A 17 -18.25 3.43 7.01
CA SER A 17 -18.41 3.88 8.41
C SER A 17 -19.17 2.87 9.29
N SER A 18 -19.98 2.00 8.68
CA SER A 18 -20.77 0.98 9.39
C SER A 18 -19.89 -0.20 9.81
N ARG A 19 -19.94 -0.53 11.10
CA ARG A 19 -19.17 -1.67 11.63
C ARG A 19 -19.61 -3.01 11.02
N ILE A 20 -20.89 -3.17 10.74
CA ILE A 20 -21.44 -4.41 10.16
C ILE A 20 -20.97 -4.55 8.72
N GLU A 21 -21.10 -3.49 7.91
CA GLU A 21 -20.64 -3.51 6.51
C GLU A 21 -19.12 -3.74 6.42
N MET A 22 -18.35 -3.19 7.36
CA MET A 22 -16.91 -3.45 7.43
C MET A 22 -16.61 -4.93 7.72
N VAL A 23 -17.40 -5.57 8.59
CA VAL A 23 -17.26 -7.01 8.86
C VAL A 23 -17.59 -7.82 7.60
N ASP A 24 -18.65 -7.45 6.88
CA ASP A 24 -19.05 -8.12 5.65
C ASP A 24 -17.98 -8.01 4.55
N GLU A 25 -17.39 -6.81 4.37
CA GLU A 25 -16.31 -6.60 3.38
C GLU A 25 -15.04 -7.39 3.76
N LEU A 26 -14.68 -7.43 5.04
CA LEU A 26 -13.55 -8.24 5.52
C LEU A 26 -13.81 -9.74 5.36
N ALA A 27 -15.03 -10.21 5.67
CA ALA A 27 -15.40 -11.61 5.49
C ALA A 27 -15.33 -12.02 4.01
N ARG A 28 -15.79 -11.15 3.11
CA ARG A 28 -15.67 -11.34 1.66
C ARG A 28 -14.20 -11.44 1.24
N LEU A 29 -13.36 -10.48 1.63
CA LEU A 29 -11.93 -10.49 1.32
C LEU A 29 -11.23 -11.77 1.82
N PHE A 30 -11.50 -12.18 3.07
CA PHE A 30 -10.90 -13.38 3.64
C PHE A 30 -11.36 -14.67 2.96
N SER A 31 -12.59 -14.70 2.44
CA SER A 31 -13.10 -15.86 1.68
C SER A 31 -12.42 -16.05 0.32
N GLU A 32 -11.83 -14.98 -0.24
CA GLU A 32 -11.09 -15.03 -1.50
C GLU A 32 -9.60 -15.40 -1.31
N ALA A 33 -9.10 -15.40 -0.07
CA ALA A 33 -7.70 -15.66 0.24
C ALA A 33 -7.38 -17.15 0.29
N THR A 34 -6.20 -17.53 -0.19
CA THR A 34 -5.65 -18.87 0.02
C THR A 34 -5.03 -19.00 1.41
N ALA A 35 -4.76 -20.23 1.84
CA ALA A 35 -4.20 -20.52 3.16
C ALA A 35 -2.81 -19.89 3.40
N ASP A 36 -2.03 -19.68 2.34
CA ASP A 36 -0.70 -19.07 2.35
C ASP A 36 -0.72 -17.54 2.21
N GLU A 37 -1.89 -16.94 1.97
CA GLU A 37 -2.07 -15.49 1.82
C GLU A 37 -2.71 -14.85 3.04
N ILE A 38 -3.58 -15.60 3.73
CA ILE A 38 -4.43 -15.06 4.79
C ILE A 38 -3.64 -14.44 5.95
N ASP A 39 -2.48 -15.01 6.30
CA ASP A 39 -1.64 -14.48 7.37
C ASP A 39 -1.10 -13.09 7.00
N LYS A 40 -0.63 -12.91 5.77
CA LYS A 40 -0.13 -11.62 5.26
C LYS A 40 -1.25 -10.59 5.20
N ILE A 41 -2.42 -10.96 4.66
CA ILE A 41 -3.58 -10.05 4.53
C ILE A 41 -3.98 -9.48 5.89
N VAL A 42 -4.12 -10.35 6.90
CA VAL A 42 -4.57 -9.94 8.24
C VAL A 42 -3.61 -8.93 8.88
N TYR A 43 -2.30 -9.10 8.73
CA TYR A 43 -1.34 -8.13 9.27
C TYR A 43 -1.28 -6.84 8.44
N LEU A 44 -1.32 -6.94 7.10
CA LEU A 44 -1.28 -5.76 6.23
C LEU A 44 -2.46 -4.82 6.46
N LEU A 45 -3.67 -5.36 6.65
CA LEU A 45 -4.87 -4.58 7.02
C LEU A 45 -4.74 -3.84 8.36
N GLN A 46 -3.85 -4.30 9.24
CA GLN A 46 -3.55 -3.66 10.52
C GLN A 46 -2.35 -2.70 10.42
N GLY A 47 -1.81 -2.47 9.22
CA GLY A 47 -0.61 -1.68 9.01
C GLY A 47 0.67 -2.35 9.50
N ARG A 48 0.71 -3.69 9.53
CA ARG A 48 1.84 -4.49 10.02
C ARG A 48 2.31 -5.49 8.97
N VAL A 49 3.60 -5.79 8.96
CA VAL A 49 4.16 -6.85 8.08
C VAL A 49 4.28 -8.21 8.78
N ALA A 50 4.19 -8.23 10.11
CA ALA A 50 4.36 -9.42 10.92
C ALA A 50 3.69 -9.27 12.30
N PRO A 51 3.43 -10.39 13.00
CA PRO A 51 3.01 -10.36 14.40
C PRO A 51 4.06 -9.70 15.32
N ALA A 52 3.60 -8.92 16.29
CA ALA A 52 4.45 -8.18 17.22
C ALA A 52 5.44 -9.08 18.00
N TYR A 53 5.04 -10.31 18.35
CA TYR A 53 5.89 -11.24 19.10
C TYR A 53 7.09 -11.76 18.29
N LYS A 54 7.11 -11.57 16.96
CA LYS A 54 8.26 -11.94 16.12
C LYS A 54 9.35 -10.86 16.11
N GLY A 55 9.06 -9.64 16.56
CA GLY A 55 10.02 -8.52 16.53
C GLY A 55 10.49 -8.15 15.12
N ILE A 56 9.72 -8.48 14.08
CA ILE A 56 10.04 -8.15 12.69
C ILE A 56 9.47 -6.77 12.40
N GLU A 57 10.36 -5.83 12.10
CA GLU A 57 10.02 -4.48 11.65
C GLU A 57 10.52 -4.26 10.23
N VAL A 58 9.81 -3.41 9.48
CA VAL A 58 10.23 -3.04 8.12
C VAL A 58 11.53 -2.24 8.13
N GLY A 59 11.75 -1.44 9.18
CA GLY A 59 12.96 -0.62 9.34
C GLY A 59 13.08 0.52 8.31
N LEU A 60 11.98 0.89 7.64
CA LEU A 60 11.96 1.97 6.65
C LEU A 60 11.38 3.25 7.26
N GLY A 61 12.23 4.28 7.35
CA GLY A 61 11.78 5.65 7.60
C GLY A 61 11.22 6.31 6.33
N GLU A 62 10.48 7.39 6.50
CA GLU A 62 9.81 8.14 5.41
C GLU A 62 10.78 8.56 4.29
N ASN A 63 12.01 8.95 4.64
CA ASN A 63 13.03 9.33 3.65
C ASN A 63 13.37 8.20 2.68
N PHE A 64 13.48 6.96 3.17
CA PHE A 64 13.74 5.81 2.29
C PHE A 64 12.58 5.56 1.32
N VAL A 65 11.34 5.80 1.78
CA VAL A 65 10.16 5.68 0.92
C VAL A 65 10.13 6.79 -0.12
N MET A 66 10.42 8.03 0.27
CA MET A 66 10.53 9.16 -0.67
C MET A 66 11.62 8.94 -1.71
N ASP A 67 12.79 8.44 -1.31
CA ASP A 67 13.88 8.10 -2.22
C ASP A 67 13.45 7.02 -3.23
N ALA A 68 12.72 6.00 -2.78
CA ALA A 68 12.19 4.95 -3.64
C ALA A 68 11.17 5.50 -4.66
N ILE A 69 10.27 6.38 -4.21
CA ILE A 69 9.29 7.06 -5.08
C ILE A 69 10.02 7.92 -6.11
N ALA A 70 10.98 8.75 -5.69
CA ALA A 70 11.78 9.59 -6.58
C ALA A 70 12.47 8.74 -7.67
N LYS A 71 13.12 7.65 -7.24
CA LYS A 71 13.83 6.72 -8.13
C LYS A 71 12.92 6.08 -9.18
N ILE A 72 11.74 5.60 -8.80
CA ILE A 72 10.85 4.91 -9.74
C ILE A 72 10.04 5.86 -10.64
N THR A 73 9.74 7.05 -10.15
CA THR A 73 8.91 8.02 -10.88
C THR A 73 9.73 8.97 -11.76
N GLY A 74 11.03 9.13 -11.46
CA GLY A 74 11.94 10.05 -12.15
C GLY A 74 11.81 11.51 -11.70
N TYR A 75 11.10 11.76 -10.58
CA TYR A 75 11.04 13.07 -9.95
C TYR A 75 12.17 13.26 -8.94
N SER A 76 12.56 14.52 -8.68
CA SER A 76 13.53 14.81 -7.62
C SER A 76 12.90 14.63 -6.24
N ASN A 77 13.73 14.35 -5.24
CA ASN A 77 13.28 14.28 -3.84
C ASN A 77 12.62 15.57 -3.35
N GLU A 78 13.05 16.75 -3.83
CA GLU A 78 12.34 18.00 -3.46
C GLU A 78 10.92 18.03 -4.02
N THR A 79 10.71 17.49 -5.23
CA THR A 79 9.37 17.40 -5.82
C THR A 79 8.50 16.42 -5.04
N VAL A 80 9.04 15.24 -4.69
CA VAL A 80 8.31 14.25 -3.87
C VAL A 80 7.92 14.87 -2.52
N SER A 81 8.84 15.53 -1.83
CA SER A 81 8.56 16.19 -0.55
C SER A 81 7.54 17.31 -0.67
N LYS A 82 7.58 18.10 -1.76
CA LYS A 82 6.58 19.13 -2.02
C LYS A 82 5.18 18.54 -2.16
N ILE A 83 5.00 17.51 -3.00
CA ILE A 83 3.69 16.87 -3.18
C ILE A 83 3.23 16.21 -1.88
N TYR A 84 4.14 15.57 -1.14
CA TYR A 84 3.82 15.01 0.17
C TYR A 84 3.27 16.08 1.14
N LYS A 85 3.93 17.24 1.23
CA LYS A 85 3.45 18.37 2.05
C LYS A 85 2.09 18.92 1.60
N GLU A 86 1.84 18.95 0.29
CA GLU A 86 0.57 19.42 -0.27
C GLU A 86 -0.58 18.44 -0.01
N LYS A 87 -0.32 17.13 -0.05
CA LYS A 87 -1.33 16.09 0.18
C LYS A 87 -1.55 15.77 1.66
N GLY A 88 -0.53 15.95 2.49
CA GLY A 88 -0.54 15.53 3.88
C GLY A 88 -0.40 14.01 4.09
N ASP A 89 -0.35 13.23 3.01
CA ASP A 89 -0.23 11.78 3.04
C ASP A 89 0.75 11.30 1.96
N LEU A 90 1.68 10.43 2.36
CA LEU A 90 2.75 9.96 1.47
C LEU A 90 2.24 8.90 0.47
N GLY A 91 1.21 8.15 0.83
CA GLY A 91 0.54 7.20 -0.05
C GLY A 91 -0.18 7.92 -1.21
N PHE A 92 -0.94 8.97 -0.93
CA PHE A 92 -1.56 9.81 -1.97
C PHE A 92 -0.53 10.53 -2.84
N ALA A 93 0.58 11.00 -2.24
CA ALA A 93 1.68 11.56 -3.02
C ALA A 93 2.30 10.51 -3.96
N ALA A 94 2.54 9.29 -3.48
CA ALA A 94 3.04 8.18 -4.30
C ALA A 94 2.07 7.83 -5.44
N GLN A 95 0.77 7.72 -5.16
CA GLN A 95 -0.26 7.45 -6.16
C GLN A 95 -0.23 8.47 -7.30
N GLU A 96 -0.20 9.76 -6.98
CA GLU A 96 -0.16 10.84 -7.98
C GLU A 96 1.13 10.79 -8.83
N LEU A 97 2.28 10.62 -8.18
CA LEU A 97 3.58 10.64 -8.86
C LEU A 97 3.79 9.40 -9.73
N VAL A 98 3.29 8.23 -9.32
CA VAL A 98 3.36 7.01 -10.11
C VAL A 98 2.45 7.10 -11.34
N GLN A 99 1.26 7.69 -11.22
CA GLN A 99 0.37 7.93 -12.36
C GLN A 99 0.99 8.90 -13.39
N LYS A 100 1.76 9.89 -12.94
CA LYS A 100 2.41 10.91 -13.78
C LYS A 100 3.90 10.64 -14.01
N LYS A 101 4.37 9.40 -13.81
CA LYS A 101 5.81 9.08 -13.84
C LYS A 101 6.47 9.52 -15.16
N LYS A 102 7.64 10.15 -15.06
CA LYS A 102 8.43 10.60 -16.20
C LYS A 102 9.25 9.48 -16.83
N GLN A 103 9.62 8.49 -16.01
CA GLN A 103 10.39 7.33 -16.43
C GLN A 103 9.51 6.10 -16.51
N GLN A 104 9.59 5.38 -17.63
CA GLN A 104 8.88 4.11 -17.81
C GLN A 104 9.84 2.93 -17.56
N SER A 105 9.36 1.92 -16.84
CA SER A 105 10.07 0.65 -16.72
C SER A 105 9.89 -0.14 -18.01
N LEU A 106 10.94 -0.83 -18.47
CA LEU A 106 10.86 -1.74 -19.62
C LEU A 106 9.97 -2.96 -19.33
N PHE A 107 9.84 -3.34 -18.06
CA PHE A 107 9.07 -4.51 -17.62
C PHE A 107 8.06 -4.10 -16.55
N VAL A 108 6.87 -4.67 -16.65
CA VAL A 108 5.81 -4.55 -15.65
C VAL A 108 5.51 -5.95 -15.15
N GLU A 109 5.65 -6.13 -13.84
CA GLU A 109 5.27 -7.36 -13.14
C GLU A 109 4.11 -7.04 -12.21
N GLU A 110 3.11 -7.93 -12.17
CA GLU A 110 2.01 -7.78 -11.25
C GLU A 110 2.41 -8.27 -9.87
N LEU A 111 2.22 -7.42 -8.86
CA LEU A 111 2.52 -7.76 -7.48
C LEU A 111 1.51 -8.77 -6.93
N THR A 112 1.99 -9.79 -6.25
CA THR A 112 1.20 -10.78 -5.49
C THR A 112 1.48 -10.66 -4.00
N LEU A 113 0.64 -11.31 -3.19
CA LEU A 113 0.87 -11.49 -1.75
C LEU A 113 1.82 -12.65 -1.48
#